data_AF-A0A5N0E4A7-F1
#
_entry.id   AF-A0A5N0E4A7-F1
#
_cell.length_a   1.000
_cell.length_b   1.000
_cell.length_c   1.000
_cell.angle_alpha   90.00
_cell.angle_beta   90.00
_cell.angle_gamma   90.00
#
_symmetry.space_group_name_H-M   'P 1'
#
loop_
_entity.id
_entity.type
_entity.pdbx_description
1 polymer ?
#
loop_
_entity_poly.entity_id
_entity_poly.type
_entity_poly.pdbx_seq_one_letter_code
_entity_poly.pdbx_strand_id
1 'polypeptide(L)'
;MECLAAWAEDLVRTRLASSLPRRWAHVQGVARRAWLAAGVVDNADTLVAAAWLHDIGYAPELTRTGFAPVDGAEFLHGEGVSDRQCALVANHSCACVETRRRGIELKWVDENTTAQERIREVRSRYGDEHVVFLSLQESAPTLLAAVLRTDERLARGASRSAVS
;
A
#
# COMPACT_ATOMS: atom_id res chain seq x y z
N MET A 1 3.83 -16.91 19.73
CA MET A 1 3.67 -15.59 19.11
C MET A 1 2.99 -15.83 17.79
N GLU A 2 1.76 -15.37 17.64
CA GLU A 2 0.99 -15.57 16.41
C GLU A 2 1.58 -14.69 15.29
N CYS A 3 1.57 -15.20 14.06
CA CYS A 3 2.08 -14.52 12.86
C CYS A 3 1.15 -13.33 12.53
N LEU A 4 1.69 -12.17 12.14
CA LEU A 4 0.88 -10.95 11.92
C LEU A 4 -0.21 -11.19 10.86
N ALA A 5 0.11 -11.95 9.83
CA ALA A 5 -0.83 -12.33 8.77
C ALA A 5 -2.01 -13.17 9.27
N ALA A 6 -1.79 -14.08 10.23
CA ALA A 6 -2.87 -14.91 10.79
C ALA A 6 -3.82 -14.06 11.64
N TRP A 7 -3.25 -13.22 12.51
CA TRP A 7 -4.02 -12.25 13.29
C TRP A 7 -4.82 -11.30 12.38
N ALA A 8 -4.20 -10.81 11.30
CA ALA A 8 -4.85 -9.92 10.34
C ALA A 8 -6.03 -10.59 9.62
N GLU A 9 -5.88 -11.86 9.23
CA GLU A 9 -6.97 -12.64 8.62
C GLU A 9 -8.17 -12.71 9.56
N ASP A 10 -7.93 -13.07 10.83
CA ASP A 10 -9.02 -13.24 11.79
C ASP A 10 -9.68 -11.91 12.14
N LEU A 11 -8.90 -10.85 12.33
CA LEU A 11 -9.45 -9.50 12.52
C LEU A 11 -10.34 -9.12 11.34
N VAL A 12 -9.86 -9.25 10.10
CA VAL A 12 -10.62 -8.85 8.92
C VAL A 12 -11.85 -9.73 8.70
N ARG A 13 -11.76 -11.03 8.99
CA ARG A 13 -12.89 -11.95 8.97
C ARG A 13 -14.00 -11.48 9.93
N THR A 14 -13.66 -11.13 11.17
CA THR A 14 -14.65 -10.67 12.16
C THR A 14 -15.36 -9.38 11.75
N ARG A 15 -14.67 -8.49 11.03
CA ARG A 15 -15.20 -7.18 10.61
C ARG A 15 -15.98 -7.24 9.29
N LEU A 16 -15.52 -8.02 8.31
CA LEU A 16 -16.01 -7.96 6.93
C LEU A 16 -16.89 -9.15 6.51
N ALA A 17 -16.72 -10.34 7.10
CA ALA A 17 -17.35 -11.55 6.54
C ALA A 17 -18.88 -11.48 6.51
N SER A 18 -19.49 -10.98 7.58
CA SER A 18 -20.95 -10.87 7.71
C SER A 18 -21.50 -9.57 7.10
N SER A 19 -20.80 -8.45 7.30
CA SER A 19 -21.28 -7.11 6.92
C SER A 19 -21.01 -6.77 5.44
N LEU A 20 -19.92 -7.28 4.87
CA LEU A 20 -19.38 -6.90 3.56
C LEU A 20 -18.85 -8.11 2.78
N PRO A 21 -19.70 -9.11 2.45
CA PRO A 21 -19.24 -10.40 1.91
C PRO A 21 -18.49 -10.28 0.56
N ARG A 22 -18.85 -9.31 -0.28
CA ARG A 22 -18.12 -9.06 -1.54
C ARG A 22 -16.70 -8.53 -1.29
N ARG A 23 -16.53 -7.67 -0.29
CA ARG A 23 -15.23 -7.13 0.09
C ARG A 23 -14.38 -8.17 0.78
N TRP A 24 -14.99 -8.97 1.66
CA TRP A 24 -14.35 -10.15 2.24
C TRP A 24 -13.76 -11.07 1.17
N ALA A 25 -14.55 -11.44 0.15
CA ALA A 25 -14.08 -12.25 -0.96
C ALA A 25 -12.93 -11.59 -1.76
N HIS A 26 -12.99 -10.27 -1.96
CA HIS A 26 -11.92 -9.48 -2.59
C HIS A 26 -10.62 -9.56 -1.79
N VAL A 27 -10.66 -9.25 -0.50
CA VAL A 27 -9.50 -9.28 0.37
C VAL A 27 -8.87 -10.67 0.41
N GLN A 28 -9.67 -11.74 0.52
CA GLN A 28 -9.17 -13.12 0.43
C GLN A 28 -8.42 -13.37 -0.90
N GLY A 29 -8.91 -12.82 -2.00
CA GLY A 29 -8.26 -12.91 -3.30
C GLY A 29 -6.91 -12.19 -3.35
N VAL A 30 -6.83 -10.99 -2.78
CA VAL A 30 -5.57 -10.22 -2.68
C VAL A 30 -4.56 -10.93 -1.77
N ALA A 31 -4.99 -11.42 -0.61
CA ALA A 31 -4.15 -12.16 0.33
C ALA A 31 -3.59 -13.45 -0.30
N ARG A 32 -4.39 -14.22 -1.06
CA ARG A 32 -3.88 -15.39 -1.81
C ARG A 32 -2.77 -15.01 -2.79
N ARG A 33 -2.90 -13.89 -3.49
CA ARG A 33 -1.85 -13.41 -4.41
C ARG A 33 -0.60 -12.93 -3.66
N ALA A 34 -0.78 -12.26 -2.53
CA ALA A 34 0.32 -11.85 -1.66
C ALA A 34 1.12 -13.06 -1.17
N TRP A 35 0.45 -14.16 -0.80
CA TRP A 35 1.09 -15.42 -0.44
C TRP A 35 1.94 -16.01 -1.57
N LEU A 36 1.49 -15.94 -2.82
CA LEU A 36 2.28 -16.40 -3.98
C LEU A 36 3.56 -15.56 -4.17
N ALA A 37 3.53 -14.30 -3.76
CA ALA A 37 4.68 -13.39 -3.82
C ALA A 37 5.57 -13.45 -2.55
N ALA A 38 5.20 -14.21 -1.52
CA ALA A 38 5.91 -14.25 -0.24
C ALA A 38 7.39 -14.64 -0.39
N GLY A 39 7.71 -15.56 -1.28
CA GLY A 39 9.09 -16.04 -1.51
C GLY A 39 10.02 -15.02 -2.19
N VAL A 40 9.47 -13.91 -2.69
CA VAL A 40 10.23 -12.89 -3.44
C VAL A 40 10.17 -11.51 -2.78
N VAL A 41 9.72 -11.41 -1.53
CA VAL A 41 9.79 -10.18 -0.73
C VAL A 41 10.64 -10.38 0.53
N ASP A 42 11.09 -9.30 1.16
CA ASP A 42 11.96 -9.39 2.36
C ASP A 42 11.16 -9.71 3.63
N ASN A 43 9.93 -9.21 3.70
CA ASN A 43 9.03 -9.44 4.82
C ASN A 43 7.67 -9.91 4.31
N ALA A 44 7.57 -11.23 4.13
CA ALA A 44 6.34 -11.89 3.68
C ALA A 44 5.17 -11.65 4.63
N ASP A 45 5.42 -11.66 5.95
CA ASP A 45 4.38 -11.50 6.96
C ASP A 45 3.73 -10.11 6.88
N THR A 46 4.54 -9.05 6.78
CA THR A 46 4.06 -7.68 6.53
C THR A 46 3.29 -7.57 5.20
N LEU A 47 3.77 -8.18 4.12
CA LEU A 47 3.07 -8.14 2.82
C LEU A 47 1.68 -8.77 2.91
N VAL A 48 1.59 -9.98 3.47
CA VAL A 48 0.33 -10.72 3.58
C VAL A 48 -0.60 -10.03 4.58
N ALA A 49 -0.09 -9.53 5.70
CA ALA A 49 -0.87 -8.73 6.63
C ALA A 49 -1.43 -7.45 5.98
N ALA A 50 -0.62 -6.70 5.22
CA ALA A 50 -1.09 -5.54 4.48
C ALA A 50 -2.21 -5.92 3.48
N ALA A 51 -2.05 -7.05 2.79
CA ALA A 51 -3.06 -7.56 1.86
C ALA A 51 -4.40 -7.87 2.56
N TRP A 52 -4.37 -8.45 3.75
CA TRP A 52 -5.58 -8.64 4.57
C TRP A 52 -6.17 -7.30 5.03
N LEU A 53 -5.34 -6.41 5.55
CA LEU A 53 -5.78 -5.21 6.27
C LEU A 53 -6.18 -4.04 5.37
N HIS A 54 -5.74 -3.99 4.11
CA HIS A 54 -5.87 -2.77 3.28
C HIS A 54 -7.29 -2.20 3.23
N ASP A 55 -8.29 -3.09 3.22
CA ASP A 55 -9.69 -2.76 3.05
C ASP A 55 -10.49 -2.78 4.37
N ILE A 56 -9.83 -2.93 5.53
CA ILE A 56 -10.51 -3.06 6.82
C ILE A 56 -11.35 -1.83 7.17
N GLY A 57 -10.88 -0.63 6.81
CA GLY A 57 -11.57 0.64 7.11
C GLY A 57 -12.89 0.84 6.37
N TYR A 58 -13.29 -0.09 5.50
CA TYR A 58 -14.64 -0.11 4.94
C TYR A 58 -15.69 -0.70 5.88
N ALA A 59 -15.28 -1.40 6.95
CA ALA A 59 -16.19 -1.89 7.96
C ALA A 59 -17.03 -0.72 8.52
N PRO A 60 -18.38 -0.80 8.49
CA PRO A 60 -19.24 0.33 8.86
C PRO A 60 -18.96 0.90 10.26
N GLU A 61 -18.59 0.03 11.20
CA GLU A 61 -18.26 0.40 12.58
C GLU A 61 -16.94 1.17 12.74
N LEU A 62 -16.07 1.14 11.71
CA LEU A 62 -14.76 1.82 11.73
C LEU A 62 -14.79 3.18 11.02
N THR A 63 -15.90 3.53 10.36
CA THR A 63 -16.00 4.78 9.59
C THR A 63 -15.96 5.99 10.52
N ARG A 64 -15.00 6.90 10.30
CA ARG A 64 -14.82 8.14 11.07
C ARG A 64 -14.73 9.37 10.17
N THR A 65 -13.84 9.31 9.19
CA THR A 65 -13.61 10.39 8.23
C THR A 65 -14.35 10.17 6.91
N GLY A 66 -14.85 8.95 6.67
CA GLY A 66 -15.44 8.55 5.39
C GLY A 66 -14.39 8.24 4.32
N PHE A 67 -13.10 8.18 4.69
CA PHE A 67 -12.02 7.72 3.85
C PHE A 67 -11.38 6.45 4.44
N ALA A 68 -11.84 5.30 3.95
CA ALA A 68 -11.49 3.98 4.48
C ALA A 68 -9.99 3.72 4.72
N PRO A 69 -9.04 4.16 3.87
CA PRO A 69 -7.62 3.96 4.14
C PRO A 69 -7.16 4.63 5.45
N VAL A 70 -7.61 5.87 5.72
CA VAL A 70 -7.28 6.60 6.95
C VAL A 70 -8.01 5.99 8.13
N ASP A 71 -9.31 5.72 7.99
CA ASP A 71 -10.13 5.14 9.05
C ASP A 71 -9.60 3.77 9.51
N GLY A 72 -9.16 2.93 8.57
CA GLY A 72 -8.53 1.64 8.84
C GLY A 72 -7.19 1.79 9.54
N ALA A 73 -6.32 2.68 9.08
CA ALA A 73 -5.01 2.89 9.68
C ALA A 73 -5.10 3.47 11.11
N GLU A 74 -6.00 4.41 11.37
CA GLU A 74 -6.27 4.95 12.70
C GLU A 74 -6.80 3.88 13.66
N PHE A 75 -7.70 3.02 13.19
CA PHE A 75 -8.19 1.89 13.97
C PHE A 75 -7.06 0.92 14.34
N LEU A 76 -6.24 0.51 13.36
CA LEU A 76 -5.14 -0.43 13.59
C LEU A 76 -4.08 0.12 14.54
N HIS A 77 -3.80 1.42 14.48
CA HIS A 77 -2.91 2.05 15.45
C HIS A 77 -3.47 1.97 16.87
N GLY A 78 -4.78 2.15 17.05
CA GLY A 78 -5.46 1.96 18.33
C GLY A 78 -5.37 0.51 18.86
N GLU A 79 -5.27 -0.47 17.97
CA GLU A 79 -5.06 -1.90 18.29
C GLU A 79 -3.57 -2.24 18.55
N GLY A 80 -2.66 -1.25 18.51
CA GLY A 80 -1.24 -1.45 18.79
C GLY A 80 -0.43 -2.00 17.61
N VAL A 81 -0.97 -1.94 16.38
CA VAL A 81 -0.25 -2.31 15.17
C VAL A 81 0.86 -1.30 14.88
N SER A 82 2.01 -1.78 14.39
CA SER A 82 3.16 -0.93 14.10
C SER A 82 2.84 0.19 13.09
N ASP A 83 3.45 1.36 13.26
CA ASP A 83 3.25 2.52 12.38
C ASP A 83 3.51 2.21 10.90
N ARG A 84 4.52 1.38 10.62
CA ARG A 84 4.83 0.95 9.24
C ARG A 84 3.65 0.19 8.61
N GLN A 85 3.04 -0.74 9.33
CA GLN A 85 1.90 -1.51 8.85
C GLN A 85 0.66 -0.62 8.70
N CYS A 86 0.43 0.32 9.63
CA CYS A 86 -0.62 1.34 9.51
C CYS A 86 -0.38 2.24 8.29
N ALA A 87 0.86 2.61 7.98
CA ALA A 87 1.20 3.40 6.81
C ALA A 87 0.98 2.67 5.49
N LEU A 88 1.25 1.36 5.43
CA LEU A 88 0.90 0.53 4.28
C LEU A 88 -0.62 0.49 4.04
N VAL A 89 -1.42 0.41 5.11
CA VAL A 89 -2.89 0.46 5.03
C VAL A 89 -3.35 1.87 4.65
N ALA A 90 -2.78 2.93 5.19
CA ALA A 90 -3.18 4.29 4.87
C ALA A 90 -2.90 4.67 3.41
N ASN A 91 -1.78 4.18 2.84
CA ASN A 91 -1.27 4.59 1.54
C ASN A 91 -1.51 3.55 0.42
N HIS A 92 -2.36 2.55 0.63
CA HIS A 92 -2.68 1.55 -0.40
C HIS A 92 -3.52 2.12 -1.58
N SER A 93 -4.04 3.33 -1.43
CA SER A 93 -4.79 4.08 -2.43
C SER A 93 -4.19 5.49 -2.55
N CYS A 94 -4.74 6.35 -3.42
CA CYS A 94 -4.28 7.72 -3.67
C CYS A 94 -4.43 8.67 -2.45
N ALA A 95 -3.97 8.27 -1.27
CA ALA A 95 -4.27 8.84 0.03
C ALA A 95 -3.81 10.28 0.15
N CYS A 96 -2.57 10.60 -0.23
CA CYS A 96 -2.07 11.98 -0.18
C CYS A 96 -2.93 12.95 -1.03
N VAL A 97 -3.43 12.50 -2.19
CA VAL A 97 -4.26 13.33 -3.07
C VAL A 97 -5.68 13.43 -2.52
N GLU A 98 -6.29 12.31 -2.15
CA GLU A 98 -7.66 12.24 -1.65
C GLU A 98 -7.83 12.98 -0.32
N THR A 99 -6.93 12.77 0.63
CA THR A 99 -6.96 13.44 1.94
C THR A 99 -6.84 14.96 1.80
N ARG A 100 -5.92 15.44 0.96
CA ARG A 100 -5.79 16.87 0.64
C ARG A 100 -7.07 17.46 0.03
N ARG A 101 -7.71 16.75 -0.90
CA ARG A 101 -8.97 17.19 -1.52
C ARG A 101 -10.14 17.20 -0.55
N ARG A 102 -10.12 16.33 0.47
CA ARG A 102 -11.18 16.17 1.47
C ARG A 102 -10.92 16.97 2.76
N GLY A 103 -9.77 17.63 2.89
CA GLY A 103 -9.38 18.31 4.13
C GLY A 103 -9.14 17.36 5.31
N ILE A 104 -8.77 16.11 5.04
CA ILE A 104 -8.48 15.08 6.05
C ILE A 104 -6.97 15.10 6.34
N GLU A 105 -6.58 15.03 7.61
CA GLU A 105 -5.18 14.86 7.99
C GLU A 105 -4.69 13.44 7.67
N LEU A 106 -3.54 13.33 6.99
CA LEU A 106 -2.86 12.06 6.76
C LEU A 106 -1.61 11.99 7.65
N LYS A 107 -1.72 11.30 8.80
CA LYS A 107 -0.61 11.11 9.74
C LYS A 107 0.45 10.12 9.23
N TRP A 108 0.03 9.23 8.34
CA TRP A 108 0.81 8.09 7.92
C TRP A 108 1.66 8.42 6.69
N VAL A 109 2.95 8.59 6.89
CA VAL A 109 3.90 8.90 5.82
C VAL A 109 4.10 7.68 4.93
N ASP A 110 3.99 7.89 3.61
CA ASP A 110 4.31 6.87 2.62
C ASP A 110 5.82 6.54 2.64
N GLU A 111 6.19 5.30 2.30
CA GLU A 111 7.60 4.89 2.23
C GLU A 111 8.37 5.60 1.09
N ASN A 112 7.68 6.37 0.23
CA ASN A 112 8.24 7.26 -0.80
C ASN A 112 9.29 6.58 -1.69
N THR A 113 9.15 5.27 -1.94
CA THR A 113 10.15 4.54 -2.71
C THR A 113 10.14 4.99 -4.16
N THR A 114 11.23 5.61 -4.59
CA THR A 114 11.39 6.04 -5.99
C THR A 114 11.60 4.85 -6.92
N ALA A 115 11.28 5.02 -8.21
CA ALA A 115 11.56 4.00 -9.22
C ALA A 115 13.06 3.65 -9.27
N GLN A 116 13.94 4.64 -9.07
CA GLN A 116 15.39 4.45 -9.01
C GLN A 116 15.81 3.63 -7.79
N GLU A 117 15.22 3.88 -6.63
CA GLU A 117 15.48 3.08 -5.42
C GLU A 117 15.00 1.65 -5.59
N ARG A 118 13.84 1.44 -6.23
CA ARG A 118 13.39 0.10 -6.57
C ARG A 118 14.32 -0.62 -7.52
N ILE A 119 14.83 0.03 -8.55
CA ILE A 119 15.81 -0.60 -9.46
C ILE A 119 17.09 -0.98 -8.70
N ARG A 120 17.57 -0.12 -7.80
CA ARG A 120 18.74 -0.41 -6.95
C ARG A 120 18.50 -1.58 -6.00
N GLU A 121 17.33 -1.65 -5.39
CA GLU A 121 16.97 -2.76 -4.49
C GLU A 121 16.89 -4.09 -5.25
N VAL A 122 16.22 -4.14 -6.40
CA VAL A 122 16.14 -5.34 -7.24
C VAL A 122 17.54 -5.83 -7.63
N ARG A 123 18.44 -4.92 -8.00
CA ARG A 123 19.86 -5.26 -8.26
C ARG A 123 20.50 -5.91 -7.05
N SER A 124 20.37 -5.30 -5.87
CA SER A 124 20.95 -5.81 -4.63
C SER A 124 20.42 -7.19 -4.25
N ARG A 125 19.15 -7.46 -4.55
CA ARG A 125 18.45 -8.69 -4.16
C ARG A 125 18.77 -9.88 -5.07
N TYR A 126 18.75 -9.65 -6.39
CA TYR A 126 18.89 -10.72 -7.37
C TYR A 126 20.31 -10.85 -7.93
N GLY A 127 21.12 -9.79 -7.84
CA GLY A 127 22.46 -9.73 -8.41
C GLY A 127 22.45 -9.37 -9.90
N ASP A 128 23.63 -8.98 -10.40
CA ASP A 128 23.81 -8.37 -11.72
C ASP A 128 23.51 -9.32 -12.89
N GLU A 129 23.65 -10.63 -12.68
CA GLU A 129 23.49 -11.65 -13.73
C GLU A 129 22.08 -12.28 -13.76
N HIS A 130 21.21 -11.93 -12.81
CA HIS A 130 19.91 -12.57 -12.69
C HIS A 130 18.90 -12.00 -13.68
N VAL A 131 18.10 -12.87 -14.30
CA VAL A 131 17.13 -12.50 -15.35
C VAL A 131 16.19 -11.35 -14.95
N VAL A 132 15.76 -11.31 -13.68
CA VAL A 132 14.93 -10.22 -13.14
C VAL A 132 15.64 -8.87 -13.22
N PHE A 133 16.92 -8.80 -12.83
CA PHE A 133 17.67 -7.55 -12.91
C PHE A 133 18.00 -7.21 -14.36
N LEU A 134 18.36 -8.18 -15.20
CA LEU A 134 18.63 -7.96 -16.62
C LEU A 134 17.40 -7.40 -17.37
N SER A 135 16.22 -7.98 -17.16
CA SER A 135 14.96 -7.47 -17.73
C SER A 135 14.62 -6.06 -17.20
N LEU A 136 14.89 -5.80 -15.93
CA LEU A 136 14.69 -4.47 -15.36
C LEU A 136 15.69 -3.46 -15.93
N GLN A 137 16.94 -3.85 -16.14
CA GLN A 137 17.98 -3.00 -16.72
C GLN A 137 17.64 -2.59 -18.16
N GLU A 138 17.11 -3.51 -18.95
CA GLU A 138 16.66 -3.23 -20.33
C GLU A 138 15.47 -2.26 -20.37
N SER A 139 14.51 -2.43 -19.44
CA SER A 139 13.30 -1.61 -19.39
C SER A 139 13.46 -0.30 -18.60
N ALA A 140 14.48 -0.18 -17.74
CA ALA A 140 14.69 0.94 -16.83
C ALA A 140 14.72 2.32 -17.50
N PRO A 141 15.40 2.54 -18.64
CA PRO A 141 15.38 3.85 -19.29
C PRO A 141 13.97 4.34 -19.64
N THR A 142 13.13 3.43 -20.16
CA THR A 142 11.75 3.74 -20.54
C THR A 142 10.87 3.99 -19.31
N LEU A 143 11.01 3.16 -18.27
CA LEU A 143 10.26 3.30 -17.02
C LEU A 143 10.60 4.62 -16.32
N LEU A 144 11.88 4.93 -16.17
CA LEU A 144 12.34 6.17 -15.52
C LEU A 144 11.92 7.40 -16.32
N ALA A 145 12.01 7.36 -17.65
CA ALA A 145 11.52 8.47 -18.48
C ALA A 145 10.00 8.66 -18.36
N ALA A 146 9.22 7.59 -18.19
CA ALA A 146 7.78 7.67 -17.95
C ALA A 146 7.45 8.29 -16.58
N VAL A 147 8.20 7.94 -15.54
CA VAL A 147 8.09 8.54 -14.20
C VAL A 147 8.39 10.03 -14.28
N LEU A 148 9.54 10.43 -14.84
CA LEU A 148 9.92 11.85 -14.99
C LEU A 148 8.87 12.68 -15.73
N ARG A 149 8.34 12.18 -16.85
CA ARG A 149 7.25 12.88 -17.57
C ARG A 149 6.00 13.05 -16.72
N THR A 150 5.70 12.09 -15.86
CA THR A 150 4.53 12.15 -14.97
C THR A 150 4.77 13.17 -13.86
N ASP A 151 5.94 13.14 -13.23
CA ASP A 151 6.32 14.10 -12.18
C ASP A 151 6.31 15.53 -12.71
N GLU A 152 6.86 15.77 -13.90
CA GLU A 152 6.80 17.09 -14.56
C GLU A 152 5.35 17.55 -14.81
N ARG A 153 4.47 16.65 -15.25
CA ARG A 153 3.05 16.98 -15.49
C ARG A 153 2.34 17.31 -14.19
N LEU A 154 2.60 16.55 -13.12
CA LEU A 154 2.04 16.79 -11.79
C LEU A 154 2.52 18.13 -11.22
N ALA A 155 3.82 18.43 -11.33
CA ALA A 155 4.38 19.72 -10.89
C ALA A 155 3.75 20.90 -11.64
N ARG A 156 3.65 20.82 -12.99
CA ARG A 156 2.98 21.85 -13.81
C ARG A 156 1.48 21.98 -13.51
N GLY A 157 0.83 20.93 -13.04
CA GLY A 157 -0.57 20.95 -12.60
C GLY A 157 -0.73 21.64 -11.24
N ALA A 158 0.13 21.31 -10.28
CA ALA A 158 0.14 21.90 -8.95
C ALA A 158 0.39 23.42 -8.99
N SER A 159 1.33 23.87 -9.84
CA SER A 159 1.59 25.32 -10.03
C SER A 159 0.42 26.07 -10.67
N ARG A 160 -0.43 25.41 -11.46
CA ARG A 160 -1.63 26.03 -12.06
C ARG A 160 -2.77 26.16 -11.07
N SER A 161 -2.95 25.18 -10.17
CA SER A 161 -3.98 25.25 -9.12
C SER A 161 -3.65 26.23 -7.99
N ALA A 162 -2.40 26.67 -7.85
CA ALA A 162 -2.00 27.66 -6.84
C ALA A 162 -2.16 29.13 -7.29
N VAL A 163 -2.51 29.37 -8.56
CA VAL A 163 -2.63 30.70 -9.19
C VAL A 163 -4.09 31.01 -9.57
N SER A 164 -5.06 30.24 -9.08
CA SER A 164 -6.51 30.46 -9.22
C SER A 164 -7.17 30.45 -7.85
#